data_AF-A0A1V4ZNG3-F1
#
_entry.id   AF-A0A1V4ZNG3-F1
#
_cell.length_a   1.000
_cell.length_b   1.000
_cell.length_c   1.000
_cell.angle_alpha   90.00
_cell.angle_beta   90.00
_cell.angle_gamma   90.00
#
_symmetry.space_group_name_H-M   'P 1'
#
loop_
_entity.id
_entity.type
_entity.pdbx_description
1 polymer ?
#
loop_
_entity_poly.entity_id
_entity_poly.type
_entity_poly.pdbx_seq_one_letter_code
_entity_poly.pdbx_strand_id
1 'polypeptide(L)'
;MNATYLVEIRLSRTKWRIRNLTDQISHEYGIGDFLEPHPHVTLYGPLTLNEGIGSRDLLDAIGAVAVQYDPVPFLIDGWEKRDGIHGSVIAFPVRPSEQLRRLTREIASALNPITTSQNTYDADPEKKWFHVTIANRLSSRLASEVYSRLTGHQEHLPPAEERPAQQPSLLQRFLSGAVPSSCSDRGSEKKPFRILPPLLDETGIRITVMEDMTILGEYDLIEKRWIFGDHRHSAARWQKTLVQYRHHAGFEHRDPEPARLDDVFVIADLHLGHANIIRYCSRPFSFSDSAEMDHVLIKNWNYSVSSKNRVYYLGDLRYGPDAEPAAQYRKRLRGDIVFIRGNHDETGPGTLTLVEMEFEGTKFCLVHDPADAPSGFDGWVIHGHHHNNDLRNYPFINFIDHRVNVSAEVVGYKPVGLHEILRRIRDREATGDTSPILFR
;
A
#
# COMPACT_ATOMS: atom_id res chain seq x y z
N MET A 1 0.13 -29.62 -25.33
CA MET A 1 0.81 -28.33 -25.18
C MET A 1 1.54 -28.37 -23.86
N ASN A 2 2.79 -27.89 -23.79
CA ASN A 2 3.49 -27.78 -22.52
C ASN A 2 2.83 -26.66 -21.71
N ALA A 3 2.56 -26.92 -20.43
CA ALA A 3 2.00 -25.91 -19.52
C ALA A 3 2.96 -24.71 -19.42
N THR A 4 2.39 -23.52 -19.29
CA THR A 4 3.16 -22.28 -19.08
C THR A 4 3.13 -21.94 -17.60
N TYR A 5 4.29 -21.56 -17.04
CA TYR A 5 4.39 -21.19 -15.63
C TYR A 5 4.81 -19.73 -15.47
N LEU A 6 4.46 -19.15 -14.32
CA LEU A 6 4.88 -17.82 -13.91
C LEU A 6 5.19 -17.85 -12.41
N VAL A 7 6.33 -17.26 -12.04
CA VAL A 7 6.72 -17.08 -10.64
C VAL A 7 6.53 -15.61 -10.29
N GLU A 8 5.67 -15.34 -9.31
CA GLU A 8 5.22 -13.99 -8.99
C GLU A 8 5.08 -13.75 -7.48
N ILE A 9 5.07 -12.48 -7.09
CA ILE A 9 4.59 -12.04 -5.78
C ILE A 9 3.23 -11.40 -6.00
N ARG A 10 2.18 -12.00 -5.45
CA ARG A 10 0.85 -11.39 -5.41
C ARG A 10 0.81 -10.32 -4.33
N LEU A 11 0.18 -9.17 -4.65
CA LEU A 11 0.04 -8.10 -3.66
C LEU A 11 -0.77 -8.58 -2.46
N SER A 12 -0.32 -8.20 -1.26
CA SER A 12 -0.89 -8.67 0.00
C SER A 12 -1.81 -7.60 0.60
N ARG A 13 -1.26 -6.63 1.32
CA ARG A 13 -1.99 -5.57 2.01
C ARG A 13 -2.56 -4.54 1.04
N THR A 14 -1.78 -4.17 0.03
CA THR A 14 -2.13 -3.07 -0.90
C THR A 14 -3.07 -3.51 -2.02
N LYS A 15 -3.32 -4.82 -2.15
CA LYS A 15 -4.13 -5.42 -3.23
C LYS A 15 -5.46 -4.71 -3.46
N TRP A 16 -6.20 -4.41 -2.39
CA TRP A 16 -7.51 -3.76 -2.53
C TRP A 16 -7.37 -2.33 -3.07
N ARG A 17 -6.41 -1.55 -2.56
CA ARG A 17 -6.18 -0.17 -3.00
C ARG A 17 -5.74 -0.12 -4.45
N ILE A 18 -4.82 -1.00 -4.84
CA ILE A 18 -4.34 -1.12 -6.21
C ILE A 18 -5.47 -1.50 -7.16
N ARG A 19 -6.32 -2.48 -6.80
CA ARG A 19 -7.50 -2.82 -7.60
C ARG A 19 -8.48 -1.66 -7.72
N ASN A 20 -8.82 -1.02 -6.61
CA ASN A 20 -9.73 0.13 -6.61
C ASN A 20 -9.18 1.27 -7.48
N LEU A 21 -7.87 1.51 -7.46
CA LEU A 21 -7.22 2.51 -8.30
C LEU A 21 -7.27 2.11 -9.79
N THR A 22 -6.95 0.85 -10.11
CA THR A 22 -7.07 0.31 -11.47
C THR A 22 -8.51 0.40 -11.99
N ASP A 23 -9.51 0.10 -11.16
CA ASP A 23 -10.93 0.18 -11.53
C ASP A 23 -11.34 1.64 -11.83
N GLN A 24 -10.86 2.61 -11.05
CA GLN A 24 -11.09 4.03 -11.29
C GLN A 24 -10.46 4.49 -12.63
N ILE A 25 -9.22 4.09 -12.90
CA ILE A 25 -8.52 4.37 -14.16
C ILE A 25 -9.29 3.74 -15.32
N SER A 26 -9.71 2.48 -15.18
CA SER A 26 -10.48 1.77 -16.19
C SER A 26 -11.77 2.50 -16.56
N HIS A 27 -12.52 2.93 -15.54
CA HIS A 27 -13.78 3.64 -15.72
C HIS A 27 -13.57 5.01 -16.39
N GLU A 28 -12.57 5.76 -15.94
CA GLU A 28 -12.27 7.10 -16.47
C GLU A 28 -11.82 7.07 -17.94
N TYR A 29 -11.04 6.06 -18.32
CA TYR A 29 -10.41 6.01 -19.65
C TYR A 29 -10.99 4.97 -20.61
N GLY A 30 -11.97 4.17 -20.17
CA GLY A 30 -12.62 3.17 -21.02
C GLY A 30 -11.71 2.02 -21.45
N ILE A 31 -10.78 1.59 -20.59
CA ILE A 31 -9.77 0.55 -20.91
C ILE A 31 -10.06 -0.82 -20.27
N GLY A 32 -11.32 -1.11 -19.97
CA GLY A 32 -11.74 -2.32 -19.23
C GLY A 32 -11.27 -3.65 -19.83
N ASP A 33 -11.25 -3.75 -21.16
CA ASP A 33 -10.87 -4.98 -21.86
C ASP A 33 -9.34 -5.28 -21.79
N PHE A 34 -8.55 -4.31 -21.34
CA PHE A 34 -7.09 -4.37 -21.30
C PHE A 34 -6.54 -4.61 -19.89
N LEU A 35 -7.41 -4.64 -18.87
CA LEU A 35 -6.98 -4.71 -17.47
C LEU A 35 -6.27 -6.02 -17.13
N GLU A 36 -5.27 -5.91 -16.24
CA GLU A 36 -4.73 -7.06 -15.53
C GLU A 36 -5.62 -7.40 -14.33
N PRO A 37 -6.32 -8.55 -14.32
CA PRO A 37 -7.22 -8.92 -13.23
C PRO A 37 -6.50 -9.22 -11.91
N HIS A 38 -5.23 -9.62 -11.95
CA HIS A 38 -4.47 -10.05 -10.79
C HIS A 38 -3.22 -9.18 -10.59
N PRO A 39 -3.28 -8.14 -9.73
CA PRO A 39 -2.10 -7.34 -9.43
C PRO A 39 -0.98 -8.20 -8.79
N HIS A 40 0.17 -8.25 -9.45
CA HIS A 40 1.34 -9.03 -9.06
C HIS A 40 2.64 -8.34 -9.49
N VAL A 41 3.75 -8.78 -8.92
CA VAL A 41 5.11 -8.46 -9.36
C VAL A 41 5.75 -9.75 -9.86
N THR A 42 6.13 -9.81 -11.12
CA THR A 42 6.78 -10.99 -11.71
C THR A 42 8.21 -11.12 -11.21
N LEU A 43 8.56 -12.31 -10.72
CA LEU A 43 9.94 -12.68 -10.36
C LEU A 43 10.64 -13.40 -11.52
N TYR A 44 9.95 -14.33 -12.18
CA TYR A 44 10.51 -15.13 -13.28
C TYR A 44 9.40 -15.66 -14.20
N GLY A 45 9.63 -15.65 -15.50
CA GLY A 45 8.71 -16.13 -16.53
C GLY A 45 8.03 -15.00 -17.33
N PRO A 46 7.08 -15.37 -18.22
CA PRO A 46 6.53 -16.71 -18.43
C PRO A 46 7.56 -17.75 -18.89
N LEU A 47 7.41 -19.00 -18.46
CA LEU A 47 8.37 -20.08 -18.72
C LEU A 47 7.69 -21.41 -19.12
N THR A 48 8.45 -22.28 -19.77
CA THR A 48 8.11 -23.71 -19.96
C THR A 48 9.19 -24.59 -19.32
N LEU A 49 8.82 -25.80 -18.91
CA LEU A 49 9.79 -26.76 -18.35
C LEU A 49 10.55 -27.48 -19.48
N ASN A 50 11.84 -27.73 -19.25
CA ASN A 50 12.66 -28.50 -20.18
C ASN A 50 12.26 -29.99 -20.17
N GLU A 51 12.67 -30.73 -21.21
CA GLU A 51 12.35 -32.16 -21.31
C GLU A 51 12.85 -32.94 -20.07
N GLY A 52 11.97 -33.77 -19.49
CA GLY A 52 12.28 -34.55 -18.28
C GLY A 52 12.15 -33.80 -16.95
N ILE A 53 11.84 -32.50 -16.96
CA ILE A 53 11.62 -31.68 -15.76
C ILE A 53 10.13 -31.64 -15.42
N GLY A 54 9.78 -32.00 -14.19
CA GLY A 54 8.41 -31.94 -13.66
C GLY A 54 8.14 -30.65 -12.88
N SER A 55 6.86 -30.37 -12.62
CA SER A 55 6.45 -29.23 -11.80
C SER A 55 7.00 -29.30 -10.37
N ARG A 56 7.25 -30.51 -9.84
CA ARG A 56 7.90 -30.69 -8.54
C ARG A 56 9.34 -30.18 -8.52
N ASP A 57 10.12 -30.43 -9.57
CA ASP A 57 11.50 -29.93 -9.66
C ASP A 57 11.53 -28.40 -9.68
N LEU A 58 10.55 -27.77 -10.35
CA LEU A 58 10.35 -26.32 -10.31
C LEU A 58 10.08 -25.81 -8.88
N LEU A 59 9.15 -26.44 -8.16
CA LEU A 59 8.83 -26.05 -6.78
C LEU A 59 10.01 -26.29 -5.82
N ASP A 60 10.75 -27.38 -5.98
CA ASP A 60 11.91 -27.69 -5.15
C ASP A 60 13.04 -26.68 -5.38
N ALA A 61 13.30 -26.29 -6.64
CA ALA A 61 14.29 -25.26 -6.98
C ALA A 61 13.92 -23.89 -6.39
N ILE A 62 12.66 -23.46 -6.52
CA ILE A 62 12.17 -22.19 -5.94
C ILE A 62 12.23 -22.26 -4.40
N GLY A 63 11.81 -23.37 -3.80
CA GLY A 63 11.81 -23.55 -2.34
C GLY A 63 13.22 -23.50 -1.74
N ALA A 64 14.22 -24.05 -2.43
CA ALA A 64 15.62 -24.02 -2.01
C ALA A 64 16.21 -22.60 -1.97
N VAL A 65 15.74 -21.71 -2.86
CA VAL A 65 16.07 -20.27 -2.80
C VAL A 65 15.24 -19.59 -1.71
N ALA A 66 13.92 -19.74 -1.76
CA ALA A 66 12.97 -19.01 -0.94
C ALA A 66 13.14 -19.24 0.57
N VAL A 67 13.63 -20.41 1.00
CA VAL A 67 13.87 -20.72 2.43
C VAL A 67 14.83 -19.72 3.10
N GLN A 68 15.71 -19.08 2.33
CA GLN A 68 16.70 -18.11 2.81
C GLN A 68 16.14 -16.70 3.00
N TYR A 69 14.90 -16.45 2.55
CA TYR A 69 14.30 -15.13 2.50
C TYR A 69 13.13 -15.00 3.46
N ASP A 70 13.15 -13.95 4.26
CA ASP A 70 11.98 -13.42 4.96
C ASP A 70 11.09 -12.62 4.01
N PRO A 71 9.89 -12.17 4.44
CA PRO A 71 9.04 -11.31 3.62
C PRO A 71 9.79 -10.14 2.99
N VAL A 72 9.59 -9.95 1.69
CA VAL A 72 10.45 -9.10 0.86
C VAL A 72 9.79 -7.73 0.61
N PRO A 73 10.31 -6.62 1.14
CA PRO A 73 9.69 -5.31 1.01
C PRO A 73 9.90 -4.70 -0.38
N PHE A 74 9.00 -3.83 -0.82
CA PHE A 74 9.16 -2.96 -1.99
C PHE A 74 8.18 -1.78 -1.93
N LEU A 75 8.43 -0.74 -2.74
CA LEU A 75 7.50 0.39 -2.87
C LEU A 75 6.82 0.37 -4.24
N ILE A 76 5.54 0.72 -4.28
CA ILE A 76 4.79 1.01 -5.50
C ILE A 76 4.68 2.54 -5.60
N ASP A 77 5.30 3.15 -6.60
CA ASP A 77 5.49 4.62 -6.63
C ASP A 77 5.34 5.22 -8.03
N GLY A 78 4.14 5.70 -8.35
CA GLY A 78 3.91 6.52 -9.54
C GLY A 78 3.15 5.81 -10.65
N TRP A 79 3.40 6.30 -11.87
CA TRP A 79 2.87 5.77 -13.12
C TRP A 79 4.04 5.48 -14.04
N GLU A 80 3.97 4.40 -14.81
CA GLU A 80 4.92 4.12 -15.88
C GLU A 80 4.18 3.58 -17.10
N LYS A 81 4.65 3.99 -18.28
CA LYS A 81 4.26 3.42 -19.57
C LYS A 81 5.48 2.80 -20.23
N ARG A 82 5.32 1.63 -20.84
CA ARG A 82 6.31 1.05 -21.75
C ARG A 82 5.66 0.53 -23.02
N ASP A 83 6.33 0.73 -24.13
CA ASP A 83 5.95 0.18 -25.42
C ASP A 83 6.66 -1.16 -25.63
N GLY A 84 5.92 -2.16 -26.12
CA GLY A 84 6.42 -3.49 -26.41
C GLY A 84 5.94 -4.00 -27.76
N ILE A 85 6.44 -5.17 -28.17
CA ILE A 85 6.12 -5.78 -29.48
C ILE A 85 4.63 -6.14 -29.59
N HIS A 86 3.98 -6.49 -28.48
CA HIS A 86 2.57 -6.87 -28.41
C HIS A 86 1.65 -5.72 -27.96
N GLY A 87 2.11 -4.48 -28.14
CA GLY A 87 1.44 -3.27 -27.67
C GLY A 87 2.07 -2.72 -26.39
N SER A 88 1.42 -1.71 -25.84
CA SER A 88 1.92 -0.93 -24.72
C SER A 88 1.29 -1.37 -23.41
N VAL A 89 2.05 -1.16 -22.34
CA VAL A 89 1.68 -1.48 -20.97
C VAL A 89 1.68 -0.20 -20.16
N ILE A 90 0.62 0.00 -19.39
CA ILE A 90 0.57 0.98 -18.31
C ILE A 90 0.66 0.21 -17.01
N ALA A 91 1.57 0.62 -16.14
CA ALA A 91 1.84 -0.08 -14.90
C ALA A 91 2.09 0.90 -13.75
N PHE A 92 1.97 0.38 -12.53
CA PHE A 92 2.59 0.98 -11.38
C PHE A 92 4.05 0.51 -11.32
N PRO A 93 5.04 1.41 -11.39
CA PRO A 93 6.43 1.03 -11.23
C PRO A 93 6.68 0.58 -9.79
N VAL A 94 7.49 -0.46 -9.65
CA VAL A 94 7.94 -0.97 -8.36
C VAL A 94 9.38 -0.55 -8.13
N ARG A 95 9.65 0.09 -7.00
CA ARG A 95 11.00 0.31 -6.50
C ARG A 95 11.39 -0.90 -5.65
N PRO A 96 12.18 -1.84 -6.19
CA PRO A 96 12.51 -3.06 -5.47
C PRO A 96 13.50 -2.77 -4.34
N SER A 97 13.32 -3.45 -3.20
CA SER A 97 14.38 -3.54 -2.20
C SER A 97 15.56 -4.36 -2.72
N GLU A 98 16.70 -4.29 -2.03
CA GLU A 98 17.84 -5.16 -2.34
C GLU A 98 17.47 -6.64 -2.15
N GLN A 99 16.64 -6.96 -1.15
CA GLN A 99 16.13 -8.31 -0.96
C GLN A 99 15.33 -8.80 -2.18
N LEU A 100 14.49 -7.95 -2.78
CA LEU A 100 13.71 -8.32 -3.97
C LEU A 100 14.59 -8.53 -5.20
N ARG A 101 15.58 -7.65 -5.42
CA ARG A 101 16.56 -7.79 -6.50
C ARG A 101 17.31 -9.12 -6.37
N ARG A 102 17.84 -9.38 -5.17
CA ARG A 102 18.59 -10.60 -4.89
C ARG A 102 17.74 -11.86 -5.04
N LEU A 103 16.52 -11.88 -4.47
CA LEU A 103 15.59 -13.01 -4.60
C LEU A 103 15.33 -13.33 -6.08
N THR A 104 15.05 -12.29 -6.87
CA THR A 104 14.77 -12.45 -8.30
C THR A 104 15.98 -13.02 -9.05
N ARG A 105 17.19 -12.53 -8.76
CA ARG A 105 18.43 -13.03 -9.34
C ARG A 105 18.69 -14.49 -8.99
N GLU A 106 18.51 -14.87 -7.73
CA GLU A 106 18.75 -16.24 -7.27
C GLU A 106 17.71 -17.22 -7.81
N ILE A 107 16.43 -16.83 -7.90
CA ILE A 107 15.40 -17.60 -8.60
C ILE A 107 15.77 -17.79 -10.07
N ALA A 108 16.16 -16.72 -10.77
CA ALA A 108 16.56 -16.84 -12.17
C ALA A 108 17.74 -17.79 -12.36
N SER A 109 18.77 -17.68 -11.51
CA SER A 109 19.92 -18.57 -11.54
C SER A 109 19.53 -20.04 -11.29
N ALA A 110 18.57 -20.30 -10.41
CA ALA A 110 18.10 -21.65 -10.10
C ALA A 110 17.23 -22.24 -11.22
N LEU A 111 16.46 -21.41 -11.93
CA LEU A 111 15.47 -21.86 -12.92
C LEU A 111 16.00 -21.90 -14.36
N ASN A 112 16.97 -21.07 -14.71
CA ASN A 112 17.56 -21.04 -16.06
C ASN A 112 18.05 -22.42 -16.57
N PRO A 113 18.64 -23.31 -15.74
CA PRO A 113 19.08 -24.63 -16.22
C PRO A 113 17.94 -25.62 -16.53
N ILE A 114 16.77 -25.45 -15.89
CA ILE A 114 15.67 -26.44 -15.93
C ILE A 114 14.43 -25.93 -16.68
N THR A 115 14.46 -24.68 -17.16
CA THR A 115 13.35 -24.04 -17.84
C THR A 115 13.79 -23.31 -19.12
N THR A 116 12.81 -22.99 -19.95
CA THR A 116 12.96 -22.05 -21.06
C THR A 116 12.02 -20.86 -20.82
N SER A 117 12.58 -19.69 -20.50
CA SER A 117 11.82 -18.45 -20.30
C SER A 117 11.59 -17.69 -21.62
N GLN A 118 10.41 -17.07 -21.74
CA GLN A 118 10.05 -16.16 -22.83
C GLN A 118 10.40 -14.69 -22.51
N ASN A 119 10.87 -14.41 -21.30
CA ASN A 119 11.14 -13.07 -20.82
C ASN A 119 12.65 -12.78 -20.80
N THR A 120 13.08 -11.79 -21.58
CA THR A 120 14.50 -11.44 -21.71
C THR A 120 15.13 -10.95 -20.41
N TYR A 121 14.34 -10.41 -19.48
CA TYR A 121 14.83 -10.00 -18.16
C TYR A 121 15.27 -11.18 -17.29
N ASP A 122 14.85 -12.41 -17.59
CA ASP A 122 15.23 -13.58 -16.81
C ASP A 122 16.66 -14.06 -17.12
N ALA A 123 17.19 -13.67 -18.29
CA ALA A 123 18.60 -13.87 -18.64
C ALA A 123 19.52 -12.79 -18.03
N ASP A 124 18.98 -11.60 -17.73
CA ASP A 124 19.70 -10.49 -17.09
C ASP A 124 18.82 -9.80 -16.02
N PRO A 125 18.66 -10.43 -14.83
CA PRO A 125 17.76 -9.95 -13.78
C PRO A 125 18.09 -8.57 -13.24
N GLU A 126 19.31 -8.08 -13.43
CA GLU A 126 19.73 -6.74 -12.99
C GLU A 126 19.02 -5.63 -13.77
N LYS A 127 18.62 -5.91 -15.02
CA LYS A 127 17.83 -4.98 -15.85
C LYS A 127 16.32 -5.15 -15.70
N LYS A 128 15.88 -6.01 -14.79
CA LYS A 128 14.45 -6.38 -14.68
C LYS A 128 13.59 -5.17 -14.39
N TRP A 129 12.51 -5.07 -15.16
CA TRP A 129 11.46 -4.11 -14.93
C TRP A 129 10.49 -4.61 -13.87
N PHE A 130 10.67 -4.17 -12.63
CA PHE A 130 9.71 -4.44 -11.57
C PHE A 130 8.51 -3.50 -11.70
N HIS A 131 7.32 -4.09 -11.84
CA HIS A 131 6.08 -3.34 -12.01
C HIS A 131 4.88 -4.18 -11.57
N VAL A 132 3.75 -3.49 -11.34
CA VAL A 132 2.42 -4.09 -11.22
C VAL A 132 1.59 -3.57 -12.39
N THR A 133 1.20 -4.45 -13.28
CA THR A 133 0.43 -4.08 -14.49
C THR A 133 -0.94 -3.51 -14.13
N ILE A 134 -1.31 -2.42 -14.78
CA ILE A 134 -2.68 -1.85 -14.75
C ILE A 134 -3.43 -2.38 -15.97
N ALA A 135 -2.87 -2.12 -17.15
CA ALA A 135 -3.43 -2.52 -18.42
C ALA A 135 -2.31 -2.88 -19.40
N ASN A 136 -2.55 -3.88 -20.24
CA ASN A 136 -1.62 -4.36 -21.26
C ASN A 136 -2.30 -4.47 -22.63
N ARG A 137 -1.51 -4.70 -23.70
CA ARG A 137 -2.00 -4.85 -25.08
C ARG A 137 -2.75 -3.61 -25.60
N LEU A 138 -2.46 -2.44 -25.03
CA LEU A 138 -2.96 -1.16 -25.52
C LEU A 138 -2.26 -0.80 -26.82
N SER A 139 -2.93 -0.10 -27.74
CA SER A 139 -2.20 0.56 -28.84
C SER A 139 -1.31 1.66 -28.25
N SER A 140 -0.17 1.93 -28.88
CA SER A 140 0.76 2.95 -28.38
C SER A 140 0.11 4.32 -28.23
N ARG A 141 -0.78 4.67 -29.18
CA ARG A 141 -1.59 5.88 -29.11
C ARG A 141 -2.50 5.92 -27.88
N LEU A 142 -3.30 4.87 -27.65
CA LEU A 142 -4.22 4.83 -26.51
C LEU A 142 -3.44 4.88 -25.19
N ALA A 143 -2.33 4.15 -25.10
CA ALA A 143 -1.48 4.17 -23.92
C ALA A 143 -0.90 5.57 -23.64
N SER A 144 -0.41 6.27 -24.67
CA SER A 144 0.08 7.66 -24.53
C SER A 144 -1.01 8.64 -24.14
N GLU A 145 -2.23 8.50 -24.67
CA GLU A 145 -3.37 9.34 -24.28
C GLU A 145 -3.73 9.17 -22.80
N VAL A 146 -3.81 7.92 -22.32
CA VAL A 146 -4.09 7.63 -20.91
C VAL A 146 -2.95 8.11 -20.00
N TYR A 147 -1.70 7.77 -20.34
CA TYR A 147 -0.54 8.14 -19.54
C TYR A 147 -0.36 9.66 -19.45
N SER A 148 -0.62 10.40 -20.53
CA SER A 148 -0.55 11.86 -20.52
C SER A 148 -1.58 12.49 -19.60
N ARG A 149 -2.80 11.91 -19.53
CA ARG A 149 -3.85 12.38 -18.62
C ARG A 149 -3.55 12.03 -17.17
N LEU A 150 -3.00 10.85 -16.89
CA LEU A 150 -2.60 10.43 -15.54
C LEU A 150 -1.49 11.32 -14.97
N THR A 151 -0.50 11.66 -15.79
CA THR A 151 0.67 12.43 -15.35
C THR A 151 0.48 13.95 -15.46
N GLY A 152 -0.43 14.41 -16.32
CA GLY A 152 -0.53 15.81 -16.71
C GLY A 152 0.59 16.26 -17.67
N HIS A 153 1.43 15.34 -18.14
CA HIS A 153 2.48 15.60 -19.12
C HIS A 153 2.02 15.18 -20.53
N GLN A 154 2.18 16.04 -21.53
CA GLN A 154 1.87 15.67 -22.91
C GLN A 154 2.98 14.77 -23.48
N GLU A 155 2.67 13.50 -23.75
CA GLU A 155 3.51 12.68 -24.61
C GLU A 155 3.31 13.05 -26.09
N HIS A 156 4.34 12.87 -26.91
CA HIS A 156 4.21 12.94 -28.36
C HIS A 156 3.33 11.78 -28.84
N LEU A 157 2.14 12.08 -29.35
CA LEU A 157 1.23 11.05 -29.86
C LEU A 157 1.83 10.40 -31.13
N PRO A 158 1.93 9.07 -31.19
CA PRO A 158 2.30 8.40 -32.43
C PRO A 158 1.20 8.61 -33.50
N PRO A 159 1.54 8.48 -34.80
CA PRO A 159 0.57 8.60 -35.89
C PRO A 159 -0.62 7.66 -35.66
N ALA A 160 -1.81 8.04 -36.13
CA ALA A 160 -2.96 7.15 -36.09
C ALA A 160 -2.65 5.88 -36.90
N GLU A 161 -2.76 4.70 -36.28
CA GLU A 161 -2.78 3.44 -37.03
C GLU A 161 -4.07 3.38 -37.87
N GLU A 162 -3.94 3.14 -39.17
CA GLU A 162 -5.08 2.83 -40.03
C GLU A 162 -5.72 1.52 -39.53
N ARG A 163 -6.95 1.62 -39.02
CA ARG A 163 -7.72 0.43 -38.65
C ARG A 163 -7.92 -0.45 -39.90
N PRO A 164 -7.61 -1.76 -39.87
CA PRO A 164 -8.16 -2.66 -40.86
C PRO A 164 -9.68 -2.59 -40.76
N ALA A 165 -10.36 -2.41 -41.90
CA ALA A 165 -11.82 -2.34 -41.95
C ALA A 165 -12.44 -3.60 -41.34
N GLN A 166 -12.94 -3.50 -40.10
CA GLN A 166 -13.77 -4.55 -39.51
C GLN A 166 -15.14 -4.50 -40.19
N GLN A 167 -15.48 -5.54 -40.94
CA GLN A 167 -16.87 -5.77 -41.36
C GLN A 167 -17.71 -6.10 -40.13
N PRO A 168 -18.91 -5.52 -39.98
CA PRO A 168 -19.74 -5.75 -38.81
C PRO A 168 -20.24 -7.19 -38.75
N SER A 169 -20.22 -7.78 -37.56
CA SER A 169 -20.80 -9.10 -37.31
C SER A 169 -22.33 -9.05 -37.39
N LEU A 170 -22.95 -10.17 -37.78
CA LEU A 170 -24.40 -10.31 -37.99
C LEU A 170 -25.26 -9.89 -36.78
N LEU A 171 -24.70 -9.89 -35.56
CA LEU A 171 -25.40 -9.50 -34.34
C LEU A 171 -25.61 -7.98 -34.18
N GLN A 172 -24.86 -7.14 -34.89
CA GLN A 172 -24.98 -5.68 -34.81
C GLN A 172 -26.08 -5.08 -35.71
N ARG A 173 -26.77 -5.89 -36.53
CA ARG A 173 -27.88 -5.41 -37.38
C ARG A 173 -29.26 -5.41 -36.70
N PHE A 174 -29.36 -5.87 -35.45
CA PHE A 174 -30.67 -6.11 -34.80
C PHE A 174 -31.02 -5.23 -33.60
N LEU A 175 -30.18 -4.26 -33.19
CA LEU A 175 -30.45 -3.45 -31.98
C LEU A 175 -30.40 -1.92 -32.19
N SER A 176 -30.60 -1.43 -33.42
CA SER A 176 -30.82 0.00 -33.66
C SER A 176 -32.32 0.33 -33.66
N GLY A 177 -32.90 0.49 -32.47
CA GLY A 177 -34.22 1.09 -32.27
C GLY A 177 -34.08 2.39 -31.46
N ALA A 178 -34.34 3.52 -32.11
CA ALA A 178 -34.13 4.86 -31.56
C ALA A 178 -35.12 5.23 -30.45
N VAL A 179 -34.63 5.91 -29.41
CA VAL A 179 -35.43 6.78 -28.53
C VAL A 179 -34.62 8.08 -28.29
N PRO A 180 -35.17 9.28 -28.51
CA PRO A 180 -34.47 10.53 -28.24
C PRO A 180 -34.69 10.97 -26.79
N SER A 181 -33.61 11.24 -26.04
CA SER A 181 -33.68 11.93 -24.76
C SER A 181 -32.98 13.28 -24.86
N SER A 182 -33.77 14.35 -24.86
CA SER A 182 -33.33 15.71 -24.62
C SER A 182 -33.06 15.90 -23.12
N CYS A 183 -31.85 16.29 -22.74
CA CYS A 183 -31.57 16.85 -21.42
C CYS A 183 -30.74 18.13 -21.57
N SER A 184 -31.33 19.22 -21.11
CA SER A 184 -30.71 20.50 -20.85
C SER A 184 -29.72 20.37 -19.69
N ASP A 185 -28.44 20.65 -19.91
CA ASP A 185 -27.45 20.70 -18.83
C ASP A 185 -27.23 22.14 -18.35
N ARG A 186 -27.62 22.40 -17.10
CA ARG A 186 -27.23 23.59 -16.34
C ARG A 186 -25.89 23.30 -15.66
N GLY A 187 -24.98 24.25 -15.76
CA GLY A 187 -23.62 24.15 -15.26
C GLY A 187 -23.49 23.81 -13.78
N SER A 188 -22.67 22.80 -13.52
CA SER A 188 -21.77 22.76 -12.37
C SER A 188 -20.42 22.30 -12.90
N GLU A 189 -19.42 23.19 -12.91
CA GLU A 189 -18.04 22.79 -13.20
C GLU A 189 -17.58 21.83 -12.10
N LYS A 190 -17.69 20.52 -12.35
CA LYS A 190 -17.04 19.52 -11.52
C LYS A 190 -15.53 19.74 -11.65
N LYS A 191 -14.85 20.04 -10.55
CA LYS A 191 -13.38 20.01 -10.49
C LYS A 191 -12.91 18.70 -11.14
N PRO A 192 -11.89 18.74 -12.03
CA PRO A 192 -11.45 17.54 -12.71
C PRO A 192 -11.01 16.49 -11.67
N PHE A 193 -11.58 15.30 -11.77
CA PHE A 193 -11.23 14.16 -10.93
C PHE A 193 -9.77 13.81 -11.20
N ARG A 194 -8.88 14.05 -10.24
CA ARG A 194 -7.44 13.79 -10.39
C ARG A 194 -7.07 12.52 -9.63
N ILE A 195 -6.70 11.49 -10.37
CA ILE A 195 -6.19 10.24 -9.82
C ILE A 195 -4.73 10.47 -9.40
N LEU A 196 -4.45 10.43 -8.10
CA LEU A 196 -3.11 10.64 -7.58
C LEU A 196 -2.23 9.39 -7.79
N PRO A 197 -0.94 9.56 -8.13
CA PRO A 197 -0.01 8.44 -8.18
C PRO A 197 0.08 7.75 -6.81
N PRO A 198 0.06 6.41 -6.74
CA PRO A 198 0.25 5.72 -5.47
C PRO A 198 1.68 5.94 -4.96
N LEU A 199 1.84 6.00 -3.65
CA LEU A 199 3.10 5.76 -2.93
C LEU A 199 2.76 4.81 -1.79
N LEU A 200 2.96 3.51 -2.03
CA LEU A 200 2.53 2.45 -1.13
C LEU A 200 3.72 1.57 -0.75
N ASP A 201 3.84 1.25 0.53
CA ASP A 201 4.68 0.18 1.01
C ASP A 201 3.96 -1.17 0.91
N GLU A 202 4.64 -2.14 0.31
CA GLU A 202 4.16 -3.51 0.20
C GLU A 202 5.27 -4.47 0.62
N THR A 203 4.87 -5.69 1.00
CA THR A 203 5.79 -6.77 1.28
C THR A 203 5.32 -8.03 0.59
N GLY A 204 6.20 -8.66 -0.17
CA GLY A 204 5.99 -10.02 -0.66
C GLY A 204 6.03 -10.99 0.50
N ILE A 205 4.86 -11.46 0.94
CA ILE A 205 4.71 -12.43 2.03
C ILE A 205 4.78 -13.86 1.49
N ARG A 206 4.35 -14.07 0.24
CA ARG A 206 4.38 -15.37 -0.44
C ARG A 206 4.91 -15.22 -1.86
N ILE A 207 5.58 -16.27 -2.33
CA ILE A 207 5.90 -16.47 -3.73
C ILE A 207 4.85 -17.41 -4.31
N THR A 208 4.15 -16.98 -5.36
CA THR A 208 3.13 -17.76 -6.05
C THR A 208 3.73 -18.35 -7.31
N VAL A 209 3.51 -19.64 -7.53
CA VAL A 209 3.81 -20.33 -8.79
C VAL A 209 2.50 -20.62 -9.49
N MET A 210 2.34 -20.04 -10.67
CA MET A 210 1.20 -20.27 -11.56
C MET A 210 1.51 -21.42 -12.51
N GLU A 211 0.50 -22.23 -12.80
CA GLU A 211 0.45 -23.18 -13.93
C GLU A 211 -0.76 -22.79 -14.78
N ASP A 212 -0.48 -22.30 -15.98
CA ASP A 212 -1.39 -21.61 -16.88
C ASP A 212 -2.17 -20.50 -16.15
N MET A 213 -3.46 -20.71 -15.90
CA MET A 213 -4.35 -19.73 -15.24
C MET A 213 -4.63 -20.08 -13.77
N THR A 214 -4.00 -21.13 -13.24
CA THR A 214 -4.24 -21.65 -11.90
C THR A 214 -3.01 -21.54 -11.02
N ILE A 215 -3.20 -21.49 -9.70
CA ILE A 215 -2.08 -21.50 -8.76
C ILE A 215 -1.66 -22.94 -8.54
N LEU A 216 -0.42 -23.26 -8.91
CA LEU A 216 0.20 -24.55 -8.60
C LEU A 216 0.54 -24.64 -7.11
N GLY A 217 1.10 -23.57 -6.55
CA GLY A 217 1.45 -23.51 -5.13
C GLY A 217 1.93 -22.12 -4.71
N GLU A 218 1.88 -21.86 -3.40
CA GLU A 218 2.47 -20.65 -2.80
C GLU A 218 3.51 -21.01 -1.75
N TYR A 219 4.71 -20.48 -1.85
CA TYR A 219 5.71 -20.60 -0.80
C TYR A 219 5.54 -19.47 0.20
N ASP A 220 5.23 -19.80 1.45
CA ASP A 220 5.09 -18.84 2.52
C ASP A 220 6.46 -18.47 3.10
N LEU A 221 6.88 -17.21 2.92
CA LEU A 221 8.20 -16.73 3.33
C LEU A 221 8.32 -16.59 4.85
N ILE A 222 7.24 -16.68 5.61
CA ILE A 222 7.28 -16.65 7.07
C ILE A 222 7.30 -18.07 7.62
N GLU A 223 6.38 -18.92 7.17
CA GLU A 223 6.30 -20.31 7.62
C GLU A 223 7.34 -21.23 6.94
N LYS A 224 8.08 -20.72 5.94
CA LYS A 224 9.12 -21.44 5.17
C LYS A 224 8.63 -22.74 4.57
N ARG A 225 7.43 -22.73 4.00
CA ARG A 225 6.79 -23.95 3.45
C ARG A 225 5.85 -23.67 2.30
N TRP A 226 5.67 -24.68 1.46
CA TRP A 226 4.65 -24.68 0.42
C TRP A 226 3.23 -24.79 0.99
N ILE A 227 2.33 -24.06 0.36
CA ILE A 227 0.89 -24.05 0.57
C ILE A 227 0.25 -24.46 -0.75
N PHE A 228 -0.71 -25.37 -0.66
CA PHE A 228 -1.49 -25.89 -1.77
C PHE A 228 -2.99 -25.78 -1.41
N GLY A 229 -3.85 -25.64 -2.43
CA GLY A 229 -5.31 -25.65 -2.26
C GLY A 229 -5.92 -24.25 -2.10
N ASP A 230 -6.33 -23.88 -0.88
CA ASP A 230 -7.03 -22.60 -0.67
C ASP A 230 -6.05 -21.42 -0.53
N HIS A 231 -5.93 -20.64 -1.61
CA HIS A 231 -5.07 -19.46 -1.73
C HIS A 231 -5.80 -18.13 -1.47
N ARG A 232 -7.05 -18.16 -1.01
CA ARG A 232 -7.83 -16.92 -0.78
C ARG A 232 -7.26 -16.15 0.42
N HIS A 233 -7.15 -14.83 0.28
CA HIS A 233 -6.76 -13.95 1.40
C HIS A 233 -7.85 -13.82 2.48
N SER A 234 -9.00 -14.45 2.30
CA SER A 234 -10.04 -14.59 3.33
C SER A 234 -9.94 -15.89 4.12
N ALA A 235 -9.08 -16.83 3.73
CA ALA A 235 -8.96 -18.13 4.38
C ALA A 235 -8.29 -18.01 5.76
N ALA A 236 -8.65 -18.89 6.69
CA ALA A 236 -8.08 -18.92 8.04
C ALA A 236 -6.54 -19.03 8.03
N ARG A 237 -5.99 -19.75 7.04
CA ARG A 237 -4.54 -19.89 6.86
C ARG A 237 -3.87 -18.56 6.51
N TRP A 238 -4.49 -17.74 5.67
CA TRP A 238 -3.97 -16.41 5.37
C TRP A 238 -3.97 -15.52 6.61
N GLN A 239 -5.01 -15.59 7.45
CA GLN A 239 -5.04 -14.83 8.70
C GLN A 239 -3.91 -15.22 9.64
N LYS A 240 -3.61 -16.52 9.74
CA LYS A 240 -2.44 -16.98 10.51
C LYS A 240 -1.13 -16.39 9.97
N THR A 241 -0.93 -16.38 8.65
CA THR A 241 0.24 -15.73 8.03
C THR A 241 0.27 -14.23 8.34
N LEU A 242 -0.88 -13.52 8.29
CA LEU A 242 -0.94 -12.09 8.61
C LEU A 242 -0.56 -11.79 10.07
N VAL A 243 -1.00 -12.60 11.03
CA VAL A 243 -0.58 -12.47 12.44
C VAL A 243 0.94 -12.58 12.57
N GLN A 244 1.54 -13.60 11.96
CA GLN A 244 2.98 -13.79 12.00
C GLN A 244 3.74 -12.67 11.26
N TYR A 245 3.17 -12.17 10.16
CA TYR A 245 3.69 -11.01 9.45
C TYR A 245 3.69 -9.76 10.33
N ARG A 246 2.60 -9.48 11.06
CA ARG A 246 2.55 -8.33 11.97
C ARG A 246 3.63 -8.42 13.05
N HIS A 247 3.88 -9.60 13.60
CA HIS A 247 4.98 -9.79 14.55
C HIS A 247 6.35 -9.58 13.91
N HIS A 248 6.56 -10.12 12.70
CA HIS A 248 7.81 -9.99 11.97
C HIS A 248 8.11 -8.53 11.58
N ALA A 249 7.10 -7.81 11.09
CA ALA A 249 7.21 -6.43 10.64
C ALA A 249 7.14 -5.40 11.78
N GLY A 250 6.95 -5.84 13.04
CA GLY A 250 6.83 -4.95 14.19
C GLY A 250 5.52 -4.16 14.24
N PHE A 251 4.47 -4.60 13.55
CA PHE A 251 3.12 -4.01 13.63
C PHE A 251 2.29 -4.57 14.79
N GLU A 252 2.68 -5.74 15.33
CA GLU A 252 2.07 -6.32 16.53
C GLU A 252 3.16 -6.72 17.52
N HIS A 253 3.23 -6.01 18.65
CA HIS A 253 4.27 -6.22 19.65
C HIS A 253 3.95 -7.43 20.55
N ARG A 254 5.00 -8.16 20.92
CA ARG A 254 4.91 -9.35 21.78
C ARG A 254 5.35 -9.09 23.21
N ASP A 255 6.28 -8.15 23.37
CA ASP A 255 6.86 -7.80 24.66
C ASP A 255 6.59 -6.32 24.96
N PRO A 256 6.32 -5.95 26.23
CA PRO A 256 6.28 -4.56 26.65
C PRO A 256 7.65 -3.90 26.43
N GLU A 257 7.63 -2.68 25.88
CA GLU A 257 8.78 -1.79 25.75
C GLU A 257 8.58 -0.65 26.75
N PRO A 258 8.92 -0.83 28.03
CA PRO A 258 8.57 0.14 29.06
C PRO A 258 9.27 1.48 28.81
N ALA A 259 8.47 2.51 28.57
CA ALA A 259 8.91 3.89 28.53
C ALA A 259 9.59 4.34 29.83
N ARG A 260 10.49 5.32 29.72
CA ARG A 260 10.98 6.07 30.89
C ARG A 260 9.84 6.90 31.45
N LEU A 261 9.86 7.20 32.75
CA LEU A 261 8.73 7.88 33.41
C LEU A 261 8.43 9.28 32.87
N ASP A 262 9.45 9.93 32.33
CA ASP A 262 9.47 11.28 31.77
C ASP A 262 9.19 11.33 30.26
N ASP A 263 9.03 10.17 29.60
CA ASP A 263 8.70 10.14 28.18
C ASP A 263 7.30 10.68 27.90
N VAL A 264 7.22 11.54 26.87
CA VAL A 264 6.00 12.06 26.28
C VAL A 264 5.74 11.35 24.96
N PHE A 265 4.52 10.86 24.75
CA PHE A 265 4.13 10.14 23.54
C PHE A 265 3.05 10.87 22.75
N VAL A 266 3.03 10.59 21.44
CA VAL A 266 2.02 11.06 20.50
C VAL A 266 1.55 9.93 19.60
N ILE A 267 0.27 9.94 19.20
CA ILE A 267 -0.34 9.07 18.19
C ILE A 267 -1.74 9.60 17.83
N ALA A 268 -2.23 9.27 16.63
CA ALA A 268 -3.56 9.59 16.15
C ALA A 268 -4.24 8.40 15.45
N ASP A 269 -5.52 8.57 15.13
CA ASP A 269 -6.23 7.81 14.10
C ASP A 269 -6.27 6.29 14.34
N LEU A 270 -6.48 5.86 15.59
CA LEU A 270 -6.66 4.44 15.89
C LEU A 270 -7.86 3.86 15.14
N HIS A 271 -8.93 4.65 14.96
CA HIS A 271 -10.14 4.21 14.26
C HIS A 271 -10.66 2.86 14.75
N LEU A 272 -10.77 2.71 16.07
CA LEU A 272 -11.27 1.50 16.69
C LEU A 272 -12.71 1.21 16.22
N GLY A 273 -12.99 -0.06 15.92
CA GLY A 273 -14.25 -0.54 15.35
C GLY A 273 -14.42 -0.29 13.84
N HIS A 274 -13.46 0.33 13.15
CA HIS A 274 -13.63 0.77 11.76
C HIS A 274 -13.13 -0.25 10.72
N ALA A 275 -13.94 -1.24 10.32
CA ALA A 275 -13.50 -2.25 9.35
C ALA A 275 -13.00 -1.69 8.00
N ASN A 276 -13.59 -0.61 7.50
CA ASN A 276 -13.18 0.01 6.23
C ASN A 276 -11.78 0.63 6.26
N ILE A 277 -11.28 1.07 7.43
CA ILE A 277 -9.93 1.64 7.55
C ILE A 277 -8.84 0.62 7.18
N ILE A 278 -9.13 -0.67 7.39
CA ILE A 278 -8.19 -1.76 7.11
C ILE A 278 -7.82 -1.77 5.64
N ARG A 279 -8.82 -1.69 4.75
CA ARG A 279 -8.59 -1.65 3.30
C ARG A 279 -8.14 -0.28 2.82
N TYR A 280 -8.72 0.78 3.39
CA TYR A 280 -8.39 2.16 3.03
C TYR A 280 -6.91 2.49 3.26
N CYS A 281 -6.33 2.04 4.38
CA CYS A 281 -4.93 2.28 4.73
C CYS A 281 -4.01 1.07 4.53
N SER A 282 -4.48 -0.03 3.92
CA SER A 282 -3.73 -1.30 3.84
C SER A 282 -3.24 -1.82 5.21
N ARG A 283 -4.03 -1.66 6.28
CA ARG A 283 -3.64 -2.17 7.59
C ARG A 283 -3.53 -3.71 7.54
N PRO A 284 -2.55 -4.33 8.21
CA PRO A 284 -2.25 -5.76 8.11
C PRO A 284 -3.22 -6.65 8.92
N PHE A 285 -4.52 -6.40 8.79
CA PHE A 285 -5.59 -7.11 9.50
C PHE A 285 -6.61 -7.68 8.52
N SER A 286 -7.39 -8.64 8.99
CA SER A 286 -8.55 -9.10 8.21
C SER A 286 -9.59 -7.98 8.11
N PHE A 287 -10.08 -7.71 6.90
CA PHE A 287 -11.24 -6.82 6.72
C PHE A 287 -12.48 -7.30 7.49
N SER A 288 -12.65 -8.63 7.65
CA SER A 288 -13.80 -9.21 8.32
C SER A 288 -13.69 -9.25 9.85
N ASP A 289 -12.59 -8.74 10.42
CA ASP A 289 -12.31 -8.82 11.86
C ASP A 289 -11.63 -7.54 12.35
N SER A 290 -12.41 -6.46 12.46
CA SER A 290 -11.93 -5.21 13.08
C SER A 290 -11.68 -5.36 14.58
N ALA A 291 -12.27 -6.36 15.24
CA ALA A 291 -12.04 -6.60 16.66
C ALA A 291 -10.60 -7.09 16.94
N GLU A 292 -10.02 -7.92 16.06
CA GLU A 292 -8.60 -8.26 16.10
C GLU A 292 -7.71 -7.00 16.02
N MET A 293 -8.02 -6.10 15.08
CA MET A 293 -7.30 -4.83 14.95
C MET A 293 -7.38 -4.01 16.24
N ASP A 294 -8.59 -3.80 16.77
CA ASP A 294 -8.79 -3.04 18.02
C ASP A 294 -7.95 -3.59 19.17
N HIS A 295 -7.99 -4.91 19.35
CA HIS A 295 -7.22 -5.60 20.38
C HIS A 295 -5.70 -5.36 20.22
N VAL A 296 -5.18 -5.49 19.00
CA VAL A 296 -3.76 -5.28 18.71
C VAL A 296 -3.34 -3.83 18.94
N LEU A 297 -4.13 -2.85 18.48
CA LEU A 297 -3.81 -1.43 18.65
C LEU A 297 -3.79 -1.02 20.12
N ILE A 298 -4.78 -1.47 20.91
CA ILE A 298 -4.83 -1.22 22.36
C ILE A 298 -3.67 -1.92 23.08
N LYS A 299 -3.33 -3.15 22.67
CA LYS A 299 -2.20 -3.89 23.22
C LYS A 299 -0.88 -3.16 22.94
N ASN A 300 -0.62 -2.77 21.69
CA ASN A 300 0.57 -2.02 21.31
C ASN A 300 0.69 -0.73 22.11
N TRP A 301 -0.41 0.04 22.25
CA TRP A 301 -0.45 1.22 23.12
C TRP A 301 0.02 0.91 24.54
N ASN A 302 -0.59 -0.10 25.16
CA ASN A 302 -0.32 -0.46 26.55
C ASN A 302 1.04 -1.12 26.79
N TYR A 303 1.70 -1.56 25.71
CA TYR A 303 3.06 -2.08 25.71
C TYR A 303 4.10 -0.96 25.61
N SER A 304 3.75 0.17 24.99
CA SER A 304 4.65 1.34 24.86
C SER A 304 4.51 2.32 26.01
N VAL A 305 3.34 2.40 26.65
CA VAL A 305 2.99 3.48 27.57
C VAL A 305 2.69 2.92 28.98
N SER A 306 3.32 3.51 30.00
CA SER A 306 2.96 3.27 31.41
C SER A 306 1.84 4.21 31.86
N SER A 307 1.19 3.90 32.99
CA SER A 307 0.13 4.76 33.54
C SER A 307 0.58 6.17 33.96
N LYS A 308 1.89 6.43 34.01
CA LYS A 308 2.46 7.72 34.41
C LYS A 308 2.92 8.57 33.22
N ASN A 309 3.06 7.97 32.04
CA ASN A 309 3.52 8.69 30.86
C ASN A 309 2.46 9.66 30.37
N ARG A 310 2.89 10.86 29.96
CA ARG A 310 2.05 11.81 29.26
C ARG A 310 1.86 11.34 27.82
N VAL A 311 0.61 11.26 27.37
CA VAL A 311 0.30 10.96 25.96
C VAL A 311 -0.61 12.04 25.40
N TYR A 312 -0.28 12.57 24.24
CA TYR A 312 -1.19 13.40 23.46
C TYR A 312 -1.81 12.53 22.37
N TYR A 313 -3.13 12.36 22.41
CA TYR A 313 -3.88 11.62 21.41
C TYR A 313 -4.53 12.58 20.42
N LEU A 314 -4.13 12.53 19.14
CA LEU A 314 -4.49 13.53 18.13
C LEU A 314 -5.69 13.11 17.29
N GLY A 315 -6.74 12.62 17.96
CA GLY A 315 -8.06 12.47 17.37
C GLY A 315 -8.37 11.13 16.68
N ASP A 316 -9.64 10.98 16.29
CA ASP A 316 -10.23 9.85 15.57
C ASP A 316 -10.03 8.51 16.29
N LEU A 317 -10.52 8.45 17.53
CA LEU A 317 -10.40 7.26 18.37
C LEU A 317 -11.17 6.07 17.82
N ARG A 318 -12.42 6.29 17.41
CA ARG A 318 -13.35 5.22 17.00
C ARG A 318 -14.30 5.69 15.92
N TYR A 319 -14.73 4.77 15.07
CA TYR A 319 -15.66 5.09 13.97
C TYR A 319 -16.66 3.97 13.73
N GLY A 320 -17.89 4.37 13.40
CA GLY A 320 -18.98 3.47 13.06
C GLY A 320 -19.98 3.23 14.19
N PRO A 321 -21.21 2.81 13.85
CA PRO A 321 -22.27 2.55 14.84
C PRO A 321 -22.00 1.30 15.67
N ASP A 322 -21.27 0.32 15.12
CA ASP A 322 -20.98 -0.96 15.78
C ASP A 322 -19.76 -0.90 16.70
N ALA A 323 -19.00 0.20 16.67
CA ALA A 323 -17.86 0.41 17.56
C ALA A 323 -18.32 0.66 19.00
N GLU A 324 -17.55 0.19 19.98
CA GLU A 324 -17.85 0.48 21.39
C GLU A 324 -17.88 2.00 21.66
N PRO A 325 -18.63 2.46 22.67
CA PRO A 325 -18.58 3.86 23.06
C PRO A 325 -17.15 4.33 23.38
N ALA A 326 -16.78 5.54 22.96
CA ALA A 326 -15.43 6.08 23.15
C ALA A 326 -14.96 5.98 24.61
N ALA A 327 -15.85 6.19 25.58
CA ALA A 327 -15.57 6.06 27.01
C ALA A 327 -15.06 4.66 27.41
N GLN A 328 -15.50 3.59 26.74
CA GLN A 328 -15.04 2.21 27.04
C GLN A 328 -13.67 1.94 26.44
N TYR A 329 -13.39 2.44 25.24
CA TYR A 329 -12.03 2.42 24.68
C TYR A 329 -11.04 3.18 25.57
N ARG A 330 -11.38 4.40 26.00
CA ARG A 330 -10.51 5.24 26.84
C ARG A 330 -10.11 4.57 28.16
N LYS A 331 -11.01 3.82 28.81
CA LYS A 331 -10.71 3.06 30.04
C LYS A 331 -9.64 1.97 29.86
N ARG A 332 -9.44 1.49 28.63
CA ARG A 332 -8.46 0.43 28.31
C ARG A 332 -7.09 0.98 27.91
N LEU A 333 -6.95 2.29 27.73
CA LEU A 333 -5.69 2.92 27.34
C LEU A 333 -4.94 3.42 28.57
N ARG A 334 -3.67 3.02 28.72
CA ARG A 334 -2.79 3.50 29.79
C ARG A 334 -2.25 4.90 29.51
N GLY A 335 -1.98 5.64 30.56
CA GLY A 335 -1.27 6.93 30.48
C GLY A 335 -2.09 8.07 31.07
N ASP A 336 -1.41 9.20 31.24
CA ASP A 336 -2.03 10.50 31.47
C ASP A 336 -2.31 11.12 30.11
N ILE A 337 -3.52 10.90 29.59
CA ILE A 337 -3.85 11.15 28.19
C ILE A 337 -4.55 12.51 28.02
N VAL A 338 -3.97 13.37 27.20
CA VAL A 338 -4.58 14.58 26.68
C VAL A 338 -5.20 14.27 25.32
N PHE A 339 -6.53 14.29 25.25
CA PHE A 339 -7.27 14.06 24.00
C PHE A 339 -7.45 15.37 23.23
N ILE A 340 -6.91 15.40 22.02
CA ILE A 340 -7.13 16.44 21.02
C ILE A 340 -8.14 15.88 20.02
N ARG A 341 -9.18 16.65 19.72
CA ARG A 341 -10.35 16.21 18.96
C ARG A 341 -10.01 15.95 17.50
N GLY A 342 -10.39 14.78 17.00
CA GLY A 342 -10.45 14.49 15.57
C GLY A 342 -11.80 14.76 14.92
N ASN A 343 -11.88 14.58 13.61
CA ASN A 343 -13.09 14.82 12.83
C ASN A 343 -14.24 13.88 13.18
N HIS A 344 -13.93 12.68 13.66
CA HIS A 344 -14.88 11.63 14.01
C HIS A 344 -15.18 11.54 15.51
N ASP A 345 -14.51 12.35 16.33
CA ASP A 345 -14.72 12.37 17.77
C ASP A 345 -15.90 13.28 18.16
N GLU A 346 -16.59 12.88 19.23
CA GLU A 346 -17.70 13.63 19.81
C GLU A 346 -17.26 15.00 20.31
N THR A 347 -18.12 16.01 20.12
CA THR A 347 -17.92 17.37 20.65
C THR A 347 -18.60 17.53 22.00
N GLY A 348 -17.93 18.22 22.92
CA GLY A 348 -18.51 18.58 24.21
C GLY A 348 -17.76 19.74 24.90
N PRO A 349 -18.29 20.24 26.02
CA PRO A 349 -17.61 21.26 26.82
C PRO A 349 -16.21 20.80 27.23
N GLY A 350 -15.20 21.67 27.07
CA GLY A 350 -13.81 21.36 27.42
C GLY A 350 -13.05 20.50 26.39
N THR A 351 -13.62 20.27 25.21
CA THR A 351 -12.92 19.58 24.12
C THR A 351 -11.74 20.42 23.63
N LEU A 352 -10.54 19.84 23.64
CA LEU A 352 -9.33 20.47 23.09
C LEU A 352 -9.24 20.20 21.59
N THR A 353 -8.95 21.22 20.80
CA THR A 353 -8.72 21.09 19.35
C THR A 353 -7.26 21.27 18.98
N LEU A 354 -6.47 21.89 19.86
CA LEU A 354 -5.08 22.20 19.64
C LEU A 354 -4.34 22.32 20.98
N VAL A 355 -3.08 21.88 21.02
CA VAL A 355 -2.16 22.10 22.14
C VAL A 355 -0.83 22.61 21.61
N GLU A 356 -0.38 23.75 22.10
CA GLU A 356 1.00 24.20 21.91
C GLU A 356 1.84 23.78 23.12
N MET A 357 3.05 23.29 22.86
CA MET A 357 3.99 22.91 23.91
C MET A 357 5.44 23.13 23.47
N GLU A 358 6.34 23.19 24.44
CA GLU A 358 7.78 23.17 24.20
C GLU A 358 8.36 21.89 24.79
N PHE A 359 9.24 21.24 24.04
CA PHE A 359 9.93 20.02 24.47
C PHE A 359 11.41 20.13 24.07
N GLU A 360 12.29 20.12 25.07
CA GLU A 360 13.74 20.32 24.93
C GLU A 360 14.15 21.50 24.03
N GLY A 361 13.49 22.66 24.20
CA GLY A 361 13.80 23.87 23.42
C GLY A 361 13.17 23.92 22.03
N THR A 362 12.39 22.91 21.63
CA THR A 362 11.66 22.89 20.36
C THR A 362 10.16 23.06 20.60
N LYS A 363 9.54 24.01 19.87
CA LYS A 363 8.10 24.27 19.93
C LYS A 363 7.34 23.29 19.04
N PHE A 364 6.24 22.76 19.56
CA PHE A 364 5.33 21.87 18.86
C PHE A 364 3.90 22.40 18.93
N CYS A 365 3.19 22.33 17.80
CA CYS A 365 1.74 22.52 17.71
C CYS A 365 1.11 21.15 17.42
N LEU A 366 0.35 20.63 18.37
CA LEU A 366 -0.35 19.36 18.27
C LEU A 366 -1.80 19.63 17.88
N VAL A 367 -2.20 19.15 16.71
CA VAL A 367 -3.53 19.37 16.13
C VAL A 367 -3.95 18.12 15.35
N HIS A 368 -5.24 17.83 15.20
CA HIS A 368 -5.64 16.66 14.41
C HIS A 368 -5.39 16.86 12.91
N ASP A 369 -6.01 17.90 12.32
CA ASP A 369 -5.81 18.29 10.92
C ASP A 369 -4.71 19.36 10.84
N PRO A 370 -3.61 19.14 10.11
CA PRO A 370 -2.56 20.15 10.00
C PRO A 370 -3.02 21.46 9.34
N ALA A 371 -4.16 21.48 8.62
CA ALA A 371 -4.74 22.70 8.08
C ALA A 371 -5.29 23.63 9.18
N ASP A 372 -5.58 23.11 10.37
CA ASP A 372 -6.06 23.89 11.52
C ASP A 372 -4.92 24.48 12.37
N ALA A 373 -3.66 24.24 11.99
CA ALA A 373 -2.50 24.82 12.68
C ALA A 373 -2.43 26.36 12.46
N PRO A 374 -1.91 27.13 13.44
CA PRO A 374 -1.73 28.57 13.27
C PRO A 374 -0.85 28.90 12.06
N SER A 375 -1.31 29.81 11.22
CA SER A 375 -0.55 30.26 10.05
C SER A 375 0.78 30.88 10.50
N GLY A 376 1.89 30.37 9.95
CA GLY A 376 3.24 30.84 10.30
C GLY A 376 3.76 30.40 11.67
N PHE A 377 3.25 29.29 12.22
CA PHE A 377 3.78 28.71 13.47
C PHE A 377 5.30 28.46 13.37
N ASP A 378 6.06 29.08 14.27
CA ASP A 378 7.52 28.96 14.36
C ASP A 378 7.89 27.74 15.22
N GLY A 379 7.83 26.56 14.61
CA GLY A 379 8.08 25.26 15.24
C GLY A 379 7.65 24.10 14.35
N TRP A 380 7.34 22.96 14.97
CA TRP A 380 6.89 21.74 14.28
C TRP A 380 5.41 21.46 14.54
N VAL A 381 4.65 21.13 13.49
CA VAL A 381 3.25 20.72 13.62
C VAL A 381 3.18 19.19 13.69
N ILE A 382 2.68 18.63 14.79
CA ILE A 382 2.40 17.19 14.92
C ILE A 382 0.91 16.98 14.65
N HIS A 383 0.59 16.09 13.73
CA HIS A 383 -0.79 15.89 13.26
C HIS A 383 -1.18 14.44 13.02
N GLY A 384 -2.48 14.18 13.01
CA GLY A 384 -3.10 12.94 12.53
C GLY A 384 -3.77 13.20 11.17
N HIS A 385 -5.02 12.76 11.03
CA HIS A 385 -5.95 13.06 9.93
C HIS A 385 -5.54 12.51 8.55
N HIS A 386 -4.33 12.82 8.10
CA HIS A 386 -3.77 12.33 6.85
C HIS A 386 -3.12 10.97 7.04
N HIS A 387 -3.84 9.94 6.62
CA HIS A 387 -3.37 8.56 6.58
C HIS A 387 -2.21 8.32 5.58
N ASN A 388 -1.76 7.06 5.47
CA ASN A 388 -0.78 6.62 4.46
C ASN A 388 -1.33 6.60 2.99
N ASN A 389 -2.32 7.43 2.71
CA ASN A 389 -2.87 7.63 1.38
C ASN A 389 -2.13 8.69 0.57
N ASP A 390 -1.46 9.62 1.25
CA ASP A 390 -0.71 10.70 0.61
C ASP A 390 0.61 10.97 1.34
N LEU A 391 1.47 9.97 1.37
CA LEU A 391 2.79 10.05 2.01
C LEU A 391 3.75 11.02 1.33
N ARG A 392 3.44 11.49 0.11
CA ARG A 392 4.27 12.51 -0.54
C ARG A 392 4.11 13.86 0.13
N ASN A 393 2.90 14.19 0.57
CA ASN A 393 2.60 15.46 1.25
C ASN A 393 2.62 15.30 2.78
N TYR A 394 2.19 14.13 3.27
CA TYR A 394 2.05 13.82 4.70
C TYR A 394 2.85 12.57 5.11
N PRO A 395 4.18 12.55 4.90
CA PRO A 395 5.05 11.50 5.43
C PRO A 395 5.13 11.55 6.95
N PHE A 396 5.73 10.55 7.60
CA PHE A 396 6.01 10.60 9.05
C PHE A 396 6.73 11.90 9.46
N ILE A 397 7.76 12.33 8.74
CA ILE A 397 8.39 13.64 8.95
C ILE A 397 8.61 14.34 7.60
N ASN A 398 8.06 15.55 7.49
CA ASN A 398 8.25 16.47 6.38
C ASN A 398 9.09 17.67 6.86
N PHE A 399 10.33 17.74 6.39
CA PHE A 399 11.31 18.77 6.76
C PHE A 399 11.14 20.09 6.02
N ILE A 400 10.34 20.13 4.95
CA ILE A 400 10.09 21.35 4.20
C ILE A 400 8.98 22.15 4.87
N ASP A 401 7.91 21.46 5.29
CA ASP A 401 6.74 22.08 5.91
C ASP A 401 6.76 22.01 7.46
N HIS A 402 7.83 21.45 8.04
CA HIS A 402 7.98 21.19 9.48
C HIS A 402 6.79 20.44 10.09
N ARG A 403 6.39 19.32 9.45
CA ARG A 403 5.26 18.49 9.87
C ARG A 403 5.70 17.10 10.32
N VAL A 404 5.00 16.56 11.31
CA VAL A 404 5.13 15.18 11.80
C VAL A 404 3.76 14.50 11.78
N ASN A 405 3.60 13.49 10.94
CA ASN A 405 2.36 12.72 10.84
C ASN A 405 2.37 11.51 11.78
N VAL A 406 1.47 11.47 12.75
CA VAL A 406 1.39 10.43 13.77
C VAL A 406 0.16 9.52 13.65
N SER A 407 -0.44 9.48 12.46
CA SER A 407 -1.48 8.50 12.11
C SER A 407 -1.02 7.08 12.39
N ALA A 408 -1.89 6.22 12.94
CA ALA A 408 -1.51 4.90 13.46
C ALA A 408 -0.65 4.06 12.49
N GLU A 409 -1.04 3.95 11.22
CA GLU A 409 -0.27 3.18 10.23
C GLU A 409 1.05 3.82 9.80
N VAL A 410 1.24 5.12 10.02
CA VAL A 410 2.47 5.85 9.68
C VAL A 410 3.56 5.64 10.74
N VAL A 411 3.15 5.49 12.00
CA VAL A 411 4.05 5.30 13.16
C VAL A 411 4.24 3.84 13.59
N GLY A 412 3.75 2.89 12.78
CA GLY A 412 3.89 1.46 13.06
C GLY A 412 2.93 0.94 14.13
N TYR A 413 1.75 1.55 14.26
CA TYR A 413 0.65 1.10 15.13
C TYR A 413 0.98 1.11 16.64
N LYS A 414 1.90 1.97 17.08
CA LYS A 414 2.17 2.23 18.49
C LYS A 414 2.50 3.70 18.77
N PRO A 415 2.25 4.22 19.98
CA PRO A 415 2.66 5.56 20.36
C PRO A 415 4.15 5.80 20.11
N VAL A 416 4.49 6.96 19.55
CA VAL A 416 5.88 7.37 19.30
C VAL A 416 6.29 8.43 20.32
N GLY A 417 7.50 8.30 20.86
CA GLY A 417 8.03 9.23 21.85
C GLY A 417 8.51 10.53 21.22
N LEU A 418 8.29 11.68 21.86
CA LEU A 418 8.79 12.97 21.39
C LEU A 418 10.32 13.03 21.34
N HIS A 419 11.02 12.35 22.25
CA HIS A 419 12.48 12.19 22.19
C HIS A 419 12.93 11.54 20.86
N GLU A 420 12.20 10.52 20.38
CA GLU A 420 12.52 9.87 19.10
C GLU A 420 12.31 10.80 17.92
N ILE A 421 11.16 11.50 17.89
CA ILE A 421 10.84 12.47 16.83
C ILE A 421 11.91 13.57 16.80
N LEU A 422 12.21 14.17 17.96
CA LEU A 422 13.15 15.28 18.06
C LEU A 422 14.57 14.88 17.70
N ARG A 423 15.00 13.66 18.06
CA ARG A 423 16.29 13.12 17.62
C ARG A 423 16.35 13.04 16.09
N ARG A 424 15.33 12.47 15.44
CA ARG A 424 15.29 12.37 13.97
C ARG A 424 15.29 13.74 13.29
N ILE A 425 14.60 14.72 13.88
CA ILE A 425 14.62 16.11 13.43
C ILE A 425 16.04 16.67 13.48
N ARG A 426 16.66 16.64 14.66
CA ARG A 426 18.02 17.17 14.88
C ARG A 426 19.07 16.47 14.01
N ASP A 427 18.96 15.15 13.83
CA ASP A 427 19.88 14.38 12.98
C ASP A 427 19.86 14.88 11.52
N ARG A 428 18.67 15.17 10.98
CA ARG A 428 18.49 15.66 9.60
C ARG A 428 18.85 17.13 9.44
N GLU A 429 18.51 17.96 10.43
CA GLU A 429 18.93 19.36 10.48
C GLU A 429 20.46 19.48 10.51
N ALA A 430 21.14 18.61 11.27
CA ALA A 430 22.60 18.60 11.34
C ALA A 430 23.28 18.27 10.00
N THR A 431 22.64 17.48 9.15
CA THR A 431 23.16 17.14 7.80
C THR A 431 22.62 18.06 6.70
N GLY A 432 21.60 18.88 6.97
CA GLY A 432 20.87 19.65 5.97
C GLY A 432 20.04 18.80 5.00
N ASP A 433 19.74 17.55 5.34
CA ASP A 433 18.99 16.63 4.48
C ASP A 433 17.48 16.81 4.71
N THR A 434 16.80 17.42 3.75
CA THR A 434 15.36 17.69 3.80
C THR A 434 14.50 16.57 3.20
N SER A 435 15.10 15.43 2.83
CA SER A 435 14.35 14.29 2.31
C SER A 435 13.34 13.79 3.34
N PRO A 436 12.08 13.55 2.95
CA PRO A 436 11.04 13.13 3.89
C PRO A 436 11.33 11.74 4.46
N ILE A 437 10.93 11.53 5.71
CA ILE A 437 10.89 10.19 6.31
C ILE A 437 9.45 9.69 6.17
N LEU A 438 9.20 8.72 5.28
CA LEU A 438 7.84 8.29 4.93
C LEU A 438 7.09 7.62 6.09
N PHE A 439 7.77 6.73 6.82
CA PHE A 439 7.25 5.95 7.93
C PHE A 439 8.25 5.98 9.08
N ARG A 440 7.79 5.74 10.31
CA ARG A 440 8.66 5.64 11.49
C ARG A 440 9.65 4.47 11.40
#